data_AF-A0AAE1FJC3-F1
#
_entry.id   AF-A0AAE1FJC3-F1
#
_cell.length_a   1.000
_cell.length_b   1.000
_cell.length_c   1.000
_cell.angle_alpha   90.00
_cell.angle_beta   90.00
_cell.angle_gamma   90.00
#
_symmetry.space_group_name_H-M   'P 1'
#
loop_
_entity.id
_entity.type
_entity.pdbx_description
1 polymer ?
#
loop_
_entity_poly.entity_id
_entity_poly.type
_entity_poly.pdbx_seq_one_letter_code
_entity_poly.pdbx_strand_id
1 'polypeptide(L)'
;MTLHGLVYYESIPIPQGADLNMYCGQACTRQDWCKLWCVDSSSDTPCILSNIVVMPSYNELNTADALTCYTSRPKDHATNAVITAGQQNGNVPLRRKENLVDGIYSYYQNELFATTTTAGDKWFVLDFGRTVSFQHVVLYAQIYAYTVELFRDVEVRVGNVEVTTPPSGFAAYVYFGSFKGDVSPGQVVDLWSPNLVWARFVPVQMLRDNGYGFHIGHVEVF
;
A
#
# COMPACT_ATOMS: atom_id res chain seq x y z
N MET A 1 -21.36 20.61 -19.94
CA MET A 1 -20.25 21.54 -19.66
C MET A 1 -19.14 20.69 -19.05
N THR A 2 -18.14 20.37 -19.86
CA THR A 2 -17.13 19.35 -19.57
C THR A 2 -15.84 20.08 -19.18
N LEU A 3 -15.32 19.84 -17.99
CA LEU A 3 -14.03 20.36 -17.55
C LEU A 3 -13.11 19.17 -17.29
N HIS A 4 -12.21 18.92 -18.24
CA HIS A 4 -11.02 18.10 -18.07
C HIS A 4 -9.99 18.94 -17.31
N GLY A 5 -9.70 18.58 -16.05
CA GLY A 5 -8.60 19.15 -15.28
C GLY A 5 -7.40 18.20 -15.30
N LEU A 6 -6.47 18.43 -16.22
CA LEU A 6 -5.10 17.93 -16.10
C LEU A 6 -4.40 18.81 -15.06
N VAL A 7 -4.12 18.26 -13.88
CA VAL A 7 -3.27 18.93 -12.89
C VAL A 7 -1.83 18.60 -13.23
N TYR A 8 -1.11 19.61 -13.73
CA TYR A 8 0.35 19.59 -13.78
C TYR A 8 0.86 19.72 -12.35
N TYR A 9 1.72 18.78 -11.92
CA TYR A 9 2.46 18.94 -10.67
C TYR A 9 3.46 20.08 -10.84
N GLU A 10 3.18 21.23 -10.20
CA GLU A 10 4.24 22.17 -9.85
C GLU A 10 5.06 21.54 -8.73
N SER A 11 6.33 21.26 -9.02
CA SER A 11 7.33 20.89 -8.03
C SER A 11 7.40 21.99 -6.97
N ILE A 12 7.13 21.63 -5.71
CA ILE A 12 7.40 22.52 -4.57
C ILE A 12 8.90 22.88 -4.62
N PRO A 13 9.28 24.18 -4.63
CA PRO A 13 10.67 24.57 -4.60
C PRO A 13 11.27 24.16 -3.26
N ILE A 14 12.19 23.20 -3.28
CA ILE A 14 13.07 22.94 -2.14
C ILE A 14 13.90 24.22 -1.93
N PRO A 15 13.99 24.77 -0.71
CA PRO A 15 14.81 25.95 -0.44
C PRO A 15 16.25 25.67 -0.87
N GLN A 16 16.74 26.39 -1.87
CA GLN A 16 18.15 26.34 -2.24
C GLN A 16 18.97 26.86 -1.05
N GLY A 17 19.66 25.96 -0.35
CA GLY A 17 20.56 26.31 0.75
C GLY A 17 20.26 25.66 2.10
N ALA A 18 19.22 24.82 2.23
CA ALA A 18 19.10 23.94 3.39
C ALA A 18 19.86 22.63 3.11
N ASP A 19 21.15 22.63 3.43
CA ASP A 19 21.95 21.39 3.54
C ASP A 19 21.37 20.53 4.66
N LEU A 20 20.40 19.69 4.35
CA LEU A 20 19.96 18.57 5.18
C LEU A 20 20.95 17.40 5.01
N ASN A 21 22.23 17.68 5.30
CA ASN A 21 23.27 16.66 5.33
C ASN A 21 23.18 15.92 6.67
N MET A 22 22.51 14.76 6.68
CA MET A 22 22.67 13.76 7.73
C MET A 22 23.92 12.91 7.41
N TYR A 23 24.89 12.90 8.33
CA TYR A 23 26.11 12.11 8.23
C TYR A 23 25.88 10.72 8.85
N CYS A 24 26.03 9.65 8.05
CA CYS A 24 25.97 8.26 8.52
C CYS A 24 27.19 7.48 7.98
N GLY A 25 27.74 6.58 8.80
CA GLY A 25 29.01 5.91 8.52
C GLY A 25 28.92 4.82 7.45
N GLN A 26 29.47 5.12 6.27
CA GLN A 26 30.11 4.27 5.25
C GLN A 26 29.60 2.89 4.78
N ALA A 27 28.44 2.38 5.14
CA ALA A 27 27.83 1.28 4.40
C ALA A 27 26.34 1.47 4.19
N CYS A 28 25.99 2.27 3.18
CA CYS A 28 24.62 2.41 2.74
C CYS A 28 24.26 1.23 1.83
N THR A 29 23.59 0.22 2.37
CA THR A 29 22.89 -0.78 1.56
C THR A 29 21.42 -0.39 1.41
N ARG A 30 21.02 -0.26 0.15
CA ARG A 30 19.68 0.14 -0.29
C ARG A 30 18.67 -0.98 -0.06
N GLN A 31 17.63 -0.71 0.72
CA GLN A 31 16.37 -1.45 0.77
C GLN A 31 15.24 -0.47 1.10
N ASP A 32 14.16 -0.61 0.36
CA ASP A 32 13.24 0.43 -0.09
C ASP A 32 11.86 0.57 0.68
N TRP A 33 11.76 0.28 1.98
CA TRP A 33 10.51 0.51 2.77
C TRP A 33 10.71 1.45 3.97
N CYS A 34 11.96 1.86 4.19
CA CYS A 34 12.36 3.03 4.96
C CYS A 34 13.38 3.83 4.15
N LYS A 35 13.30 5.17 4.15
CA LYS A 35 14.19 6.00 3.32
C LYS A 35 15.59 6.23 3.90
N LEU A 36 15.91 5.78 5.12
CA LEU A 36 17.29 5.79 5.62
C LEU A 36 17.50 4.79 6.78
N TRP A 37 18.56 3.99 6.72
CA TRP A 37 19.15 3.27 7.86
C TRP A 37 20.61 3.71 8.02
N CYS A 38 21.04 4.02 9.24
CA CYS A 38 22.42 4.41 9.54
C CYS A 38 23.11 3.29 10.32
N VAL A 39 24.17 2.75 9.74
CA VAL A 39 25.16 1.96 10.48
C VAL A 39 26.23 2.92 10.98
N ASP A 40 26.54 2.86 12.27
CA ASP A 40 27.61 3.64 12.87
C ASP A 40 28.97 3.05 12.45
N SER A 41 29.61 3.64 11.45
CA SER A 41 31.05 3.41 11.20
C SER A 41 31.75 4.62 10.57
N SER A 42 32.18 5.54 11.44
CA SER A 42 33.45 6.28 11.43
C SER A 42 34.05 6.91 10.15
N SER A 43 33.33 7.29 9.08
CA SER A 43 33.92 8.22 8.08
C SER A 43 32.92 9.03 7.24
N ASP A 44 33.34 10.27 6.95
CA ASP A 44 32.57 11.39 6.43
C ASP A 44 32.22 11.27 4.93
N THR A 45 30.99 10.90 4.59
CA THR A 45 30.48 11.04 3.21
C THR A 45 28.97 11.34 3.21
N PRO A 46 28.47 12.38 2.51
CA PRO A 46 27.05 12.75 2.54
C PRO A 46 26.19 11.90 1.58
N CYS A 47 24.97 11.54 2.01
CA CYS A 47 23.97 10.81 1.22
C CYS A 47 22.98 11.74 0.52
N ILE A 48 22.55 11.40 -0.70
CA ILE A 48 21.54 12.16 -1.49
C ILE A 48 20.21 11.38 -1.52
N LEU A 49 19.11 12.03 -1.16
CA LEU A 49 17.76 11.45 -1.03
C LEU A 49 17.06 11.24 -2.40
N SER A 50 16.49 10.06 -2.67
CA SER A 50 15.52 9.88 -3.78
C SER A 50 14.45 8.81 -3.45
N ASN A 51 13.35 8.78 -4.22
CA ASN A 51 12.08 8.11 -3.89
C ASN A 51 11.96 6.67 -4.49
N ILE A 52 12.13 5.55 -3.73
CA ILE A 52 11.92 4.15 -4.21
C ILE A 52 11.32 3.20 -3.12
N VAL A 53 10.68 2.08 -3.56
CA VAL A 53 9.73 1.03 -3.03
C VAL A 53 10.31 -0.42 -3.05
N VAL A 54 10.05 -1.36 -2.08
CA VAL A 54 10.87 -2.63 -1.94
C VAL A 54 10.42 -3.80 -2.74
N MET A 55 11.39 -4.40 -3.43
CA MET A 55 11.33 -5.71 -4.07
C MET A 55 12.28 -6.74 -3.39
N PRO A 56 12.35 -8.01 -3.82
CA PRO A 56 11.62 -9.14 -3.24
C PRO A 56 12.57 -10.22 -2.67
N SER A 57 13.79 -9.84 -2.28
CA SER A 57 14.81 -10.80 -1.81
C SER A 57 15.12 -10.69 -0.31
N TYR A 58 14.35 -9.91 0.44
CA TYR A 58 14.60 -9.72 1.85
C TYR A 58 14.10 -10.92 2.68
N ASN A 59 15.02 -11.54 3.41
CA ASN A 59 14.74 -12.67 4.29
C ASN A 59 15.24 -12.29 5.70
N GLU A 60 14.30 -12.08 6.61
CA GLU A 60 14.57 -11.65 7.98
C GLU A 60 15.28 -12.77 8.76
N LEU A 61 16.48 -12.50 9.28
CA LEU A 61 17.28 -13.49 10.03
C LEU A 61 17.10 -13.36 11.56
N ASN A 62 16.62 -12.21 12.07
CA ASN A 62 16.43 -11.97 13.51
C ASN A 62 15.45 -10.82 13.81
N THR A 63 14.58 -11.02 14.79
CA THR A 63 13.62 -10.02 15.32
C THR A 63 14.25 -8.79 16.00
N ALA A 64 15.55 -8.83 16.32
CA ALA A 64 16.29 -7.66 16.81
C ALA A 64 16.62 -6.65 15.70
N ASP A 65 16.42 -7.01 14.43
CA ASP A 65 16.76 -6.18 13.27
C ASP A 65 15.64 -5.22 12.82
N ALA A 66 14.49 -5.24 13.50
CA ALA A 66 13.40 -4.28 13.26
C ALA A 66 13.74 -2.92 13.90
N LEU A 67 14.61 -2.16 13.24
CA LEU A 67 15.03 -0.83 13.68
C LEU A 67 13.96 0.23 13.35
N THR A 68 14.16 1.47 13.84
CA THR A 68 13.21 2.59 13.75
C THR A 68 13.34 3.39 12.44
N CYS A 69 12.24 3.57 11.72
CA CYS A 69 12.15 4.19 10.39
C CYS A 69 12.09 5.73 10.41
N TYR A 70 12.83 6.40 9.51
CA TYR A 70 12.71 7.85 9.27
C TYR A 70 12.39 8.13 7.80
N THR A 71 11.26 8.80 7.53
CA THR A 71 10.78 9.16 6.18
C THR A 71 10.15 10.55 6.18
N SER A 72 10.26 11.27 5.05
CA SER A 72 9.52 12.52 4.79
C SER A 72 8.10 12.29 4.28
N ARG A 73 7.76 11.05 3.92
CA ARG A 73 6.37 10.68 3.64
C ARG A 73 5.58 10.70 4.95
N PRO A 74 4.29 11.06 4.93
CA PRO A 74 3.43 10.87 6.08
C PRO A 74 3.50 9.43 6.57
N LYS A 75 3.17 9.21 7.84
CA LYS A 75 3.13 7.87 8.41
C LYS A 75 2.10 7.04 7.64
N ASP A 76 2.52 5.91 7.10
CA ASP A 76 1.59 4.90 6.58
C ASP A 76 0.86 4.23 7.76
N HIS A 77 -0.47 4.35 7.75
CA HIS A 77 -1.36 3.73 8.72
C HIS A 77 -1.66 2.27 8.40
N ALA A 78 -1.43 1.83 7.16
CA ALA A 78 -1.63 0.44 6.75
C ALA A 78 -0.58 -0.48 7.38
N THR A 79 0.67 -0.02 7.52
CA THR A 79 1.75 -0.78 8.15
C THR A 79 1.33 -1.30 9.55
N ASN A 80 1.31 -2.64 9.71
CA ASN A 80 0.83 -3.38 10.89
C ASN A 80 -0.69 -3.39 11.13
N ALA A 81 -1.52 -2.95 10.17
CA ALA A 81 -2.96 -3.14 10.26
C ALA A 81 -3.29 -4.64 10.34
N VAL A 82 -4.27 -5.00 11.16
CA VAL A 82 -4.79 -6.38 11.17
C VAL A 82 -5.65 -6.56 9.93
N ILE A 83 -5.39 -7.63 9.18
CA ILE A 83 -6.08 -7.88 7.92
C ILE A 83 -7.08 -9.02 8.07
N THR A 84 -8.31 -8.72 7.67
CA THR A 84 -9.34 -9.73 7.39
C THR A 84 -9.63 -9.71 5.89
N ALA A 85 -9.70 -10.87 5.25
CA ALA A 85 -9.87 -10.97 3.81
C ALA A 85 -10.83 -12.11 3.44
N GLY A 86 -11.30 -12.10 2.18
CA GLY A 86 -11.96 -13.26 1.60
C GLY A 86 -11.01 -14.46 1.56
N GLN A 87 -11.55 -15.63 1.19
CA GLN A 87 -10.76 -16.86 1.21
C GLN A 87 -9.50 -16.70 0.33
N GLN A 88 -8.34 -17.01 0.90
CA GLN A 88 -7.07 -16.90 0.19
C GLN A 88 -6.82 -18.12 -0.70
N ASN A 89 -6.05 -17.92 -1.76
CA ASN A 89 -5.62 -19.02 -2.61
C ASN A 89 -4.52 -19.84 -1.92
N GLY A 90 -4.93 -20.84 -1.13
CA GLY A 90 -4.05 -21.70 -0.34
C GLY A 90 -3.08 -22.57 -1.15
N ASN A 91 -3.21 -22.62 -2.48
CA ASN A 91 -2.27 -23.35 -3.35
C ASN A 91 -0.91 -22.65 -3.49
N VAL A 92 -0.78 -21.41 -3.03
CA VAL A 92 0.47 -20.64 -3.09
C VAL A 92 0.78 -20.07 -1.70
N PRO A 93 1.59 -20.77 -0.87
CA PRO A 93 1.80 -20.43 0.55
C PRO A 93 2.41 -19.04 0.83
N LEU A 94 2.99 -18.41 -0.19
CA LEU A 94 3.59 -17.09 -0.12
C LEU A 94 2.59 -15.96 -0.38
N ARG A 95 1.37 -16.25 -0.86
CA ARG A 95 0.31 -15.25 -1.13
C ARG A 95 -0.47 -14.93 0.13
N ARG A 96 0.22 -14.35 1.11
CA ARG A 96 -0.31 -14.06 2.43
C ARG A 96 -0.97 -12.68 2.45
N LYS A 97 -1.89 -12.48 3.39
CA LYS A 97 -2.61 -11.20 3.50
C LYS A 97 -1.71 -10.13 4.08
N GLU A 98 -0.78 -10.53 4.93
CA GLU A 98 0.23 -9.69 5.57
C GLU A 98 1.07 -8.90 4.56
N ASN A 99 1.27 -9.46 3.35
CA ASN A 99 2.01 -8.81 2.28
C ASN A 99 1.31 -7.54 1.74
N LEU A 100 0.03 -7.31 2.05
CA LEU A 100 -0.64 -6.05 1.70
C LEU A 100 -0.06 -4.86 2.44
N VAL A 101 0.57 -5.06 3.61
CA VAL A 101 0.92 -3.99 4.55
C VAL A 101 2.31 -4.15 5.19
N ASP A 102 3.15 -5.02 4.65
CA ASP A 102 4.52 -5.26 5.13
C ASP A 102 5.53 -4.19 4.67
N GLY A 103 5.08 -3.24 3.85
CA GLY A 103 5.89 -2.21 3.22
C GLY A 103 6.64 -2.70 1.97
N ILE A 104 6.43 -3.95 1.54
CA ILE A 104 7.14 -4.59 0.44
C ILE A 104 6.19 -4.76 -0.76
N TYR A 105 6.64 -4.30 -1.91
CA TYR A 105 5.96 -4.49 -3.19
C TYR A 105 6.76 -5.47 -4.06
N SER A 106 6.43 -6.76 -3.93
CA SER A 106 7.15 -7.80 -4.65
C SER A 106 6.87 -7.78 -6.16
N TYR A 107 7.92 -8.03 -6.95
CA TYR A 107 7.81 -8.31 -8.37
C TYR A 107 7.19 -9.70 -8.62
N TYR A 108 7.30 -10.62 -7.67
CA TYR A 108 6.88 -12.01 -7.85
C TYR A 108 5.40 -12.22 -7.49
N GLN A 109 4.61 -12.72 -8.44
CA GLN A 109 3.16 -12.91 -8.27
C GLN A 109 2.76 -13.89 -7.18
N ASN A 110 3.65 -14.80 -6.79
CA ASN A 110 3.43 -15.73 -5.68
C ASN A 110 3.61 -15.07 -4.30
N GLU A 111 4.18 -13.88 -4.23
CA GLU A 111 4.41 -13.13 -3.00
C GLU A 111 3.42 -11.97 -2.83
N LEU A 112 2.39 -11.90 -3.68
CA LEU A 112 1.35 -10.90 -3.57
C LEU A 112 0.09 -11.49 -2.98
N PHE A 113 -0.71 -10.64 -2.35
CA PHE A 113 -2.02 -11.04 -1.86
C PHE A 113 -2.89 -11.51 -3.03
N ALA A 114 -3.51 -12.68 -2.85
CA ALA A 114 -4.50 -13.19 -3.77
C ALA A 114 -5.64 -13.94 -3.07
N THR A 115 -6.86 -13.72 -3.53
CA THR A 115 -8.04 -14.46 -3.10
C THR A 115 -8.34 -15.65 -4.01
N THR A 116 -9.25 -16.54 -3.60
CA THR A 116 -9.75 -17.59 -4.50
C THR A 116 -10.62 -17.00 -5.62
N THR A 117 -10.97 -17.84 -6.60
CA THR A 117 -11.86 -17.45 -7.70
C THR A 117 -13.34 -17.43 -7.31
N THR A 118 -13.68 -17.78 -6.06
CA THR A 118 -15.07 -17.83 -5.59
C THR A 118 -15.70 -16.44 -5.63
N ALA A 119 -16.91 -16.37 -6.18
CA ALA A 119 -17.70 -15.15 -6.16
C ALA A 119 -17.96 -14.73 -4.70
N GLY A 120 -17.53 -13.52 -4.34
CA GLY A 120 -17.67 -12.99 -2.98
C GLY A 120 -16.38 -12.94 -2.16
N ASP A 121 -15.27 -13.52 -2.63
CA ASP A 121 -13.99 -13.50 -1.90
C ASP A 121 -13.12 -12.26 -2.19
N LYS A 122 -13.54 -11.38 -3.08
CA LYS A 122 -12.67 -10.35 -3.69
C LYS A 122 -12.61 -9.08 -2.87
N TRP A 123 -12.14 -9.22 -1.65
CA TRP A 123 -12.06 -8.11 -0.70
C TRP A 123 -11.04 -8.38 0.41
N PHE A 124 -10.65 -7.30 1.06
CA PHE A 124 -9.96 -7.32 2.34
C PHE A 124 -10.35 -6.08 3.15
N VAL A 125 -10.05 -6.09 4.44
CA VAL A 125 -10.30 -5.03 5.40
C VAL A 125 -9.02 -4.82 6.19
N LEU A 126 -8.55 -3.58 6.19
CA LEU A 126 -7.54 -3.13 7.14
C LEU A 126 -8.25 -2.67 8.43
N ASP A 127 -7.88 -3.25 9.57
CA ASP A 127 -8.22 -2.76 10.90
C ASP A 127 -6.97 -2.14 11.55
N PHE A 128 -7.00 -0.83 11.77
CA PHE A 128 -5.91 -0.10 12.40
C PHE A 128 -5.85 -0.27 13.93
N GLY A 129 -6.82 -0.98 14.54
CA GLY A 129 -6.98 -1.16 15.98
C GLY A 129 -7.51 0.08 16.72
N ARG A 130 -7.43 1.25 16.09
CA ARG A 130 -7.92 2.55 16.58
C ARG A 130 -8.37 3.42 15.41
N THR A 131 -9.19 4.43 15.69
CA THR A 131 -9.50 5.45 14.68
C THR A 131 -8.24 6.27 14.39
N VAL A 132 -7.90 6.40 13.11
CA VAL A 132 -6.83 7.25 12.59
C VAL A 132 -7.39 8.23 11.57
N SER A 133 -6.64 9.29 11.32
CA SER A 133 -7.02 10.32 10.36
C SER A 133 -6.15 10.25 9.12
N PHE A 134 -6.76 10.19 7.93
CA PHE A 134 -6.04 10.08 6.65
C PHE A 134 -6.84 10.74 5.51
N GLN A 135 -6.18 11.00 4.38
CA GLN A 135 -6.77 11.57 3.17
C GLN A 135 -6.42 10.80 1.90
N HIS A 136 -5.49 9.87 1.97
CA HIS A 136 -4.92 9.20 0.81
C HIS A 136 -4.88 7.69 1.02
N VAL A 137 -5.37 6.95 0.04
CA VAL A 137 -5.24 5.49 -0.03
C VAL A 137 -4.57 5.15 -1.36
N VAL A 138 -3.50 4.37 -1.29
CA VAL A 138 -2.72 3.94 -2.46
C VAL A 138 -2.86 2.43 -2.60
N LEU A 139 -3.25 1.97 -3.79
CA LEU A 139 -3.31 0.55 -4.12
C LEU A 139 -2.33 0.25 -5.24
N TYR A 140 -1.44 -0.72 -5.03
CA TYR A 140 -0.45 -1.11 -6.02
C TYR A 140 -0.95 -2.34 -6.77
N ALA A 141 -1.20 -2.19 -8.06
CA ALA A 141 -1.59 -3.30 -8.92
C ALA A 141 -0.39 -4.18 -9.25
N GLN A 142 -0.62 -5.35 -9.83
CA GLN A 142 0.47 -6.25 -10.23
C GLN A 142 1.14 -5.76 -11.52
N ILE A 143 2.45 -5.98 -11.62
CA ILE A 143 3.30 -5.53 -12.74
C ILE A 143 3.20 -6.36 -14.03
N TYR A 144 2.56 -7.53 -13.97
CA TYR A 144 2.53 -8.45 -15.10
C TYR A 144 1.28 -8.24 -15.96
N ALA A 145 1.46 -8.20 -17.28
CA ALA A 145 0.40 -7.91 -18.23
C ALA A 145 -0.79 -8.89 -18.20
N TYR A 146 -0.57 -10.17 -17.91
CA TYR A 146 -1.63 -11.18 -17.83
C TYR A 146 -2.41 -11.16 -16.51
N THR A 147 -2.15 -10.18 -15.64
CA THR A 147 -2.80 -10.06 -14.33
C THR A 147 -3.69 -8.83 -14.22
N VAL A 148 -3.85 -8.09 -15.32
CA VAL A 148 -4.63 -6.85 -15.36
C VAL A 148 -6.10 -7.09 -15.02
N GLU A 149 -6.68 -8.22 -15.42
CA GLU A 149 -8.06 -8.56 -15.07
C GLU A 149 -8.25 -8.92 -13.59
N LEU A 150 -7.16 -9.20 -12.85
CA LEU A 150 -7.16 -9.59 -11.44
C LEU A 150 -7.25 -8.40 -10.48
N PHE A 151 -7.15 -7.18 -11.00
CA PHE A 151 -7.41 -5.92 -10.29
C PHE A 151 -8.25 -5.03 -11.22
N ARG A 152 -9.51 -4.80 -10.88
CA ARG A 152 -10.41 -3.92 -11.64
C ARG A 152 -11.57 -3.47 -10.79
N ASP A 153 -12.26 -2.42 -11.19
CA ASP A 153 -13.52 -1.98 -10.58
C ASP A 153 -13.49 -2.00 -9.03
N VAL A 154 -12.42 -1.44 -8.46
CA VAL A 154 -12.14 -1.48 -7.03
C VAL A 154 -12.82 -0.31 -6.33
N GLU A 155 -13.46 -0.60 -5.20
CA GLU A 155 -14.05 0.39 -4.31
C GLU A 155 -13.36 0.34 -2.94
N VAL A 156 -13.07 1.52 -2.41
CA VAL A 156 -12.58 1.72 -1.04
C VAL A 156 -13.67 2.44 -0.25
N ARG A 157 -13.97 1.88 0.93
CA ARG A 157 -14.87 2.50 1.91
C ARG A 157 -14.15 2.64 3.24
N VAL A 158 -14.76 3.38 4.16
CA VAL A 158 -14.17 3.71 5.46
C VAL A 158 -15.24 3.69 6.56
N GLY A 159 -14.90 3.16 7.73
CA GLY A 159 -15.82 3.02 8.85
C GLY A 159 -15.13 2.97 10.21
N ASN A 160 -15.91 3.09 11.29
CA ASN A 160 -15.44 3.03 12.67
C ASN A 160 -16.02 1.86 13.48
N VAL A 161 -16.96 1.10 12.91
CA VAL A 161 -17.62 -0.04 13.55
C VAL A 161 -17.36 -1.26 12.68
N GLU A 162 -16.86 -2.34 13.25
CA GLU A 162 -16.59 -3.57 12.52
C GLU A 162 -17.86 -4.14 11.88
N VAL A 163 -17.78 -4.55 10.62
CA VAL A 163 -18.87 -5.28 9.95
C VAL A 163 -18.70 -6.78 10.17
N THR A 164 -19.81 -7.45 10.50
CA THR A 164 -19.81 -8.90 10.76
C THR A 164 -20.14 -9.75 9.52
N THR A 165 -20.54 -9.12 8.41
CA THR A 165 -20.97 -9.82 7.18
C THR A 165 -20.26 -9.33 5.89
N PRO A 166 -18.92 -9.43 5.79
CA PRO A 166 -18.21 -9.07 4.56
C PRO A 166 -18.61 -9.96 3.35
N PRO A 167 -18.53 -9.45 2.12
CA PRO A 167 -18.40 -8.04 1.76
C PRO A 167 -19.73 -7.26 1.83
N SER A 168 -20.86 -7.95 2.00
CA SER A 168 -22.20 -7.33 1.96
C SER A 168 -22.42 -6.21 2.98
N GLY A 169 -21.77 -6.29 4.14
CA GLY A 169 -21.84 -5.28 5.20
C GLY A 169 -21.09 -3.98 4.87
N PHE A 170 -20.21 -3.95 3.87
CA PHE A 170 -19.44 -2.76 3.52
C PHE A 170 -20.32 -1.60 3.03
N ALA A 171 -21.55 -1.85 2.57
CA ALA A 171 -22.49 -0.80 2.20
C ALA A 171 -22.84 0.15 3.37
N ALA A 172 -22.68 -0.30 4.62
CA ALA A 172 -22.87 0.54 5.81
C ALA A 172 -21.73 1.55 6.04
N TYR A 173 -20.58 1.37 5.37
CA TYR A 173 -19.45 2.28 5.46
C TYR A 173 -19.58 3.44 4.47
N VAL A 174 -18.90 4.53 4.81
CA VAL A 174 -18.83 5.73 3.98
C VAL A 174 -17.96 5.43 2.77
N TYR A 175 -18.42 5.83 1.58
CA TYR A 175 -17.64 5.75 0.36
C TYR A 175 -16.42 6.69 0.44
N PHE A 176 -15.23 6.16 0.14
CA PHE A 176 -13.99 6.95 0.10
C PHE A 176 -13.57 7.23 -1.34
N GLY A 177 -13.49 6.19 -2.17
CA GLY A 177 -13.01 6.30 -3.54
C GLY A 177 -13.21 5.02 -4.33
N SER A 178 -13.00 5.10 -5.65
CA SER A 178 -13.02 3.92 -6.51
C SER A 178 -12.12 4.11 -7.72
N PHE A 179 -11.71 2.99 -8.28
CA PHE A 179 -11.05 2.86 -9.56
C PHE A 179 -11.93 2.03 -10.48
N LYS A 180 -12.16 2.49 -11.71
CA LYS A 180 -13.03 1.83 -12.69
C LYS A 180 -12.22 1.32 -13.86
N GLY A 181 -12.59 0.14 -14.36
CA GLY A 181 -11.87 -0.55 -15.43
C GLY A 181 -10.72 -1.40 -14.91
N ASP A 182 -9.99 -1.98 -15.86
CA ASP A 182 -8.83 -2.83 -15.58
C ASP A 182 -7.59 -1.97 -15.32
N VAL A 183 -6.67 -2.44 -14.48
CA VAL A 183 -5.40 -1.73 -14.29
C VAL A 183 -4.51 -1.85 -15.52
N SER A 184 -3.55 -0.94 -15.63
CA SER A 184 -2.33 -1.19 -16.37
C SER A 184 -1.30 -1.94 -15.51
N PRO A 185 -0.37 -2.69 -16.11
CA PRO A 185 0.63 -3.42 -15.34
C PRO A 185 1.50 -2.46 -14.52
N GLY A 186 1.57 -2.69 -13.20
CA GLY A 186 2.35 -1.89 -12.26
C GLY A 186 1.72 -0.53 -11.95
N GLN A 187 0.47 -0.32 -12.36
CA GLN A 187 -0.25 0.91 -12.08
C GLN A 187 -0.42 1.09 -10.57
N VAL A 188 -0.18 2.32 -10.14
CA VAL A 188 -0.55 2.80 -8.81
C VAL A 188 -1.91 3.46 -8.92
N VAL A 189 -2.84 3.03 -8.09
CA VAL A 189 -4.18 3.61 -7.97
C VAL A 189 -4.19 4.51 -6.74
N ASP A 190 -4.14 5.81 -7.00
CA ASP A 190 -4.15 6.85 -5.98
C ASP A 190 -5.56 7.39 -5.74
N LEU A 191 -6.10 7.16 -4.55
CA LEU A 191 -7.42 7.64 -4.15
C LEU A 191 -7.29 8.73 -3.08
N TRP A 192 -7.81 9.92 -3.38
CA TRP A 192 -7.72 11.09 -2.51
C TRP A 192 -9.10 11.56 -2.04
N SER A 193 -9.18 11.91 -0.77
CA SER A 193 -10.30 12.65 -0.19
C SER A 193 -9.94 14.12 -0.04
N PRO A 194 -10.81 15.07 -0.46
CA PRO A 194 -10.59 16.49 -0.26
C PRO A 194 -10.59 16.90 1.23
N ASN A 195 -11.16 16.07 2.10
CA ASN A 195 -11.26 16.30 3.54
C ASN A 195 -10.60 15.16 4.32
N LEU A 196 -10.07 15.48 5.50
CA LEU A 196 -9.54 14.49 6.44
C LEU A 196 -10.65 13.52 6.87
N VAL A 197 -10.40 12.23 6.68
CA VAL A 197 -11.30 11.14 7.04
C VAL A 197 -10.83 10.53 8.35
N TRP A 198 -11.75 10.27 9.27
CA TRP A 198 -11.48 9.58 10.54
C TRP A 198 -12.10 8.19 10.53
N ALA A 199 -11.28 7.15 10.41
CA ALA A 199 -11.75 5.78 10.33
C ALA A 199 -10.80 4.79 11.02
N ARG A 200 -11.34 3.66 11.46
CA ARG A 200 -10.58 2.51 11.98
C ARG A 200 -10.47 1.39 10.95
N PHE A 201 -11.52 1.22 10.14
CA PHE A 201 -11.63 0.14 9.17
C PHE A 201 -11.60 0.70 7.74
N VAL A 202 -10.78 0.09 6.89
CA VAL A 202 -10.70 0.39 5.45
C VAL A 202 -10.91 -0.89 4.66
N PRO A 203 -12.15 -1.22 4.27
CA PRO A 203 -12.42 -2.28 3.33
C PRO A 203 -12.12 -1.82 1.90
N VAL A 204 -11.59 -2.76 1.15
CA VAL A 204 -11.34 -2.65 -0.27
C VAL A 204 -11.96 -3.86 -0.93
N GLN A 205 -12.77 -3.64 -1.96
CA GLN A 205 -13.47 -4.71 -2.65
C GLN A 205 -13.44 -4.50 -4.16
N MET A 206 -13.37 -5.60 -4.90
CA MET A 206 -13.67 -5.62 -6.33
C MET A 206 -15.18 -5.76 -6.51
N LEU A 207 -15.80 -4.78 -7.16
CA LEU A 207 -17.26 -4.73 -7.32
C LEU A 207 -17.80 -5.75 -8.33
N ARG A 208 -16.97 -6.19 -9.27
CA ARG A 208 -17.39 -7.06 -10.36
C ARG A 208 -16.62 -8.36 -10.34
N ASP A 209 -17.36 -9.46 -10.33
CA ASP A 209 -16.77 -10.77 -10.57
C ASP A 209 -16.05 -10.80 -11.94
N ASN A 210 -14.86 -11.39 -11.96
CA ASN A 210 -14.01 -11.58 -13.12
C ASN A 210 -13.81 -13.05 -13.47
N GLY A 211 -14.38 -13.99 -12.69
CA GLY A 211 -14.12 -15.43 -12.83
C GLY A 211 -12.73 -15.86 -12.32
N TYR A 212 -11.92 -14.91 -11.84
CA TYR A 212 -10.58 -15.08 -11.31
C TYR A 212 -10.50 -14.63 -9.84
N GLY A 213 -9.31 -14.60 -9.25
CA GLY A 213 -9.08 -14.03 -7.91
C GLY A 213 -8.95 -12.51 -7.93
N PHE A 214 -8.83 -11.92 -6.75
CA PHE A 214 -8.41 -10.53 -6.55
C PHE A 214 -6.93 -10.49 -6.19
N HIS A 215 -6.11 -9.79 -6.97
CA HIS A 215 -4.66 -9.67 -6.74
C HIS A 215 -4.28 -8.23 -6.48
N ILE A 216 -3.55 -7.98 -5.40
CA ILE A 216 -3.02 -6.67 -5.05
C ILE A 216 -1.60 -6.84 -4.54
N GLY A 217 -0.71 -5.96 -4.98
CA GLY A 217 0.67 -5.99 -4.55
C GLY A 217 0.87 -5.41 -3.17
N HIS A 218 0.34 -4.22 -2.93
CA HIS A 218 0.57 -3.49 -1.70
C HIS A 218 -0.50 -2.41 -1.48
N VAL A 219 -0.67 -1.95 -0.24
CA VAL A 219 -1.62 -0.90 0.15
C VAL A 219 -0.97 0.05 1.14
N GLU A 220 -1.07 1.36 0.87
CA GLU A 220 -0.65 2.43 1.79
C GLU A 220 -1.86 3.32 2.15
N VAL A 221 -1.86 3.89 3.36
CA VAL A 221 -2.89 4.82 3.85
C VAL A 221 -2.23 6.00 4.60
N PHE A 222 -2.42 7.23 4.11
CA PHE A 222 -1.79 8.46 4.65
C PHE A 222 -2.80 9.56 5.01
#